data_AF-A0A9X1RFE4-F1
#
_entry.id   AF-A0A9X1RFE4-F1
#
_cell.length_a   1.000
_cell.length_b   1.000
_cell.length_c   1.000
_cell.angle_alpha   90.00
_cell.angle_beta   90.00
_cell.angle_gamma   90.00
#
_symmetry.space_group_name_H-M   'P 1'
#
loop_
_entity.id
_entity.type
_entity.pdbx_description
1 polymer ?
#
loop_
_entity_poly.entity_id
_entity_poly.type
_entity_poly.pdbx_seq_one_letter_code
_entity_poly.pdbx_strand_id
1 'polypeptide(L)' 'MYRRKPTYFRNSLDLRDKVQVKLLRKRLKLSDEQFISVVRKSGSSISAITKEASTLK' A
#
# COMPACT_ATOMS: atom_id res chain seq x y z
N MET A 1 24.07 16.02 5.37
CA MET A 1 23.12 15.24 4.54
C MET A 1 21.78 15.15 5.27
N TYR A 2 20.74 15.81 4.76
CA TYR A 2 19.37 15.57 5.23
C TYR A 2 18.99 14.13 4.88
N ARG A 3 19.13 13.20 5.84
CA ARG A 3 18.48 11.90 5.75
C ARG A 3 16.99 12.19 5.71
N ARG A 4 16.39 12.13 4.50
CA ARG A 4 14.94 12.10 4.35
C ARG A 4 14.47 10.94 5.22
N LYS A 5 13.91 11.24 6.40
CA LYS A 5 13.31 10.21 7.26
C LYS A 5 12.38 9.40 6.37
N PRO A 6 12.42 8.06 6.40
CA PRO A 6 11.48 7.26 5.63
C PRO A 6 10.11 7.75 6.05
N THR A 7 9.41 8.40 5.13
CA THR A 7 8.10 8.98 5.39
C THR A 7 7.26 7.79 5.83
N TYR A 8 7.00 7.70 7.14
CA TYR A 8 6.06 6.75 7.68
C TYR A 8 4.85 6.82 6.77
N PHE A 9 4.42 5.67 6.29
CA PHE A 9 3.19 5.52 5.52
C PHE A 9 2.17 6.51 6.08
N ARG A 10 1.90 7.58 5.34
CA ARG A 10 0.83 8.51 5.70
C ARG A 10 -0.46 7.69 5.59
N ASN A 11 -1.59 8.18 6.09
CA ASN A 11 -2.88 7.49 5.87
C ASN A 11 -3.14 7.17 4.39
N SER A 12 -2.42 7.83 3.47
CA SER A 12 -2.30 7.49 2.06
C SER A 12 -0.99 6.78 1.67
N LEU A 13 -1.13 5.78 0.80
CA LEU A 13 -0.11 5.10 0.01
C LEU A 13 0.32 5.99 -1.15
N ASP A 14 1.61 6.24 -1.30
CA ASP A 14 2.14 6.81 -2.53
C ASP A 14 2.42 5.70 -3.55
N LEU A 15 1.65 5.66 -4.63
CA LEU A 15 1.84 4.69 -5.72
C LEU A 15 3.12 4.93 -6.52
N ARG A 16 3.71 6.12 -6.43
CA ARG A 16 5.01 6.44 -7.05
C ARG A 16 6.18 5.93 -6.20
N ASP A 17 5.96 5.71 -4.90
CA ASP A 17 6.95 5.15 -4.00
C ASP A 17 6.96 3.61 -4.08
N LYS A 18 7.87 3.09 -4.89
CA LYS A 18 8.09 1.64 -5.07
C LYS A 18 8.41 0.92 -3.76
N VAL A 19 9.02 1.60 -2.78
CA VAL A 19 9.37 0.99 -1.48
C VAL A 19 8.11 0.79 -0.65
N GLN A 20 7.23 1.79 -0.62
CA GLN A 20 5.94 1.70 0.07
C GLN A 20 5.05 0.61 -0.54
N VAL A 21 4.91 0.59 -1.87
CA VAL A 21 4.14 -0.43 -2.58
C VAL A 21 4.68 -1.83 -2.29
N LYS A 22 5.99 -2.03 -2.38
CA LYS A 22 6.62 -3.34 -2.13
C LYS A 22 6.44 -3.80 -0.69
N LEU A 23 6.57 -2.90 0.30
CA LEU A 23 6.38 -3.24 1.70
C LEU A 23 4.92 -3.56 2.01
N LEU A 24 3.98 -2.76 1.50
CA LEU A 24 2.55 -2.97 1.72
C LEU A 24 2.09 -4.29 1.08
N ARG A 25 2.52 -4.57 -0.15
CA ARG A 25 2.28 -5.86 -0.82
C ARG A 25 2.79 -7.04 0.00
N LYS A 26 4.02 -6.93 0.53
CA LYS A 26 4.62 -7.98 1.38
C LYS A 26 3.86 -8.19 2.68
N ARG A 27 3.36 -7.11 3.31
CA ARG A 27 2.55 -7.18 4.53
C ARG A 27 1.19 -7.81 4.30
N LEU A 28 0.52 -7.43 3.21
CA LEU A 28 -0.82 -7.91 2.87
C LEU A 28 -0.81 -9.28 2.20
N LYS A 29 0.37 -9.80 1.82
CA LYS A 29 0.55 -11.08 1.11
C LYS A 29 -0.30 -11.17 -0.17
N LEU A 30 -0.45 -10.05 -0.87
CA LEU A 30 -1.23 -9.97 -2.12
C LEU A 30 -0.33 -10.15 -3.34
N SER A 31 -0.90 -10.70 -4.41
CA SER A 31 -0.30 -10.64 -5.75
C SER A 31 -0.37 -9.22 -6.32
N ASP A 32 0.42 -8.91 -7.35
CA ASP A 32 0.39 -7.60 -8.01
C ASP A 32 -0.99 -7.27 -8.58
N GLU A 33 -1.67 -8.26 -9.16
CA GLU A 33 -3.02 -8.10 -9.71
C GLU A 33 -4.06 -7.80 -8.63
N GLN A 34 -4.02 -8.55 -7.52
CA GLN A 34 -4.89 -8.30 -6.37
C GLN A 34 -4.62 -6.92 -5.76
N PHE A 35 -3.35 -6.55 -5.64
CA PHE A 35 -2.97 -5.24 -5.12
C PHE A 35 -3.47 -4.09 -5.99
N ILE A 36 -3.33 -4.19 -7.32
CA ILE A 36 -3.83 -3.19 -8.26
C ILE A 36 -5.37 -3.11 -8.20
N SER A 37 -6.06 -4.25 -8.12
CA SER A 37 -7.51 -4.30 -7.98
C SER A 37 -7.98 -3.61 -6.69
N VAL A 38 -7.32 -3.90 -5.57
CA VAL A 38 -7.59 -3.27 -4.28
C VAL A 38 -7.33 -1.77 -4.34
N VAL A 39 -6.19 -1.33 -4.87
CA VAL A 39 -5.85 0.10 -5.02
C VAL A 39 -6.87 0.82 -5.91
N ARG A 40 -7.33 0.19 -7.01
CA ARG A 40 -8.39 0.76 -7.85
C ARG A 40 -9.71 0.91 -7.11
N LYS A 41 -10.07 -0.07 -6.28
CA LYS A 41 -11.35 -0.09 -5.55
C LYS A 41 -11.36 0.83 -4.32
N SER A 42 -10.25 0.87 -3.58
CA SER A 42 -10.12 1.55 -2.28
C SER A 42 -9.39 2.89 -2.36
N GLY A 43 -8.80 3.22 -3.51
CA GLY A 43 -8.00 4.42 -3.71
C GLY A 43 -6.63 4.32 -3.04
N SER A 44 -5.98 5.48 -2.88
CA SER A 44 -4.66 5.57 -2.25
C SER A 44 -4.69 5.44 -0.72
N SER A 45 -5.82 5.13 -0.08
CA SER A 45 -5.91 5.07 1.39
C SER A 45 -5.44 3.72 1.92
N ILE A 46 -4.41 3.69 2.77
CA ILE A 46 -3.82 2.44 3.29
C ILE A 46 -4.80 1.67 4.16
N SER A 47 -5.57 2.38 4.99
CA SER A 47 -6.59 1.75 5.82
C SER A 47 -7.63 1.03 4.98
N ALA A 48 -8.07 1.67 3.88
CA ALA A 48 -9.02 1.08 2.95
C ALA A 48 -8.40 -0.11 2.20
N ILE A 49 -7.16 0.00 1.73
CA ILE A 49 -6.42 -1.11 1.11
C ILE A 49 -6.27 -2.28 2.08
N THR A 50 -5.94 -2.02 3.35
CA THR A 50 -5.73 -3.06 4.37
C THR A 50 -7.04 -3.75 4.74
N LYS A 51 -8.14 -2.98 4.81
CA LYS A 51 -9.49 -3.50 5.08
C LYS A 51 -9.97 -4.39 3.92
N GLU A 52 -9.85 -3.91 2.69
CA GLU A 52 -10.21 -4.69 1.49
C GLU A 52 -9.30 -5.92 1.31
N ALA A 53 -8.00 -5.80 1.59
CA ALA A 53 -7.08 -6.93 1.57
C ALA A 53 -7.46 -7.99 2.61
N SER A 54 -7.95 -7.58 3.78
CA SER A 54 -8.45 -8.50 4.81
C SER A 54 -9.73 -9.22 4.38
N THR A 55 -10.53 -8.63 3.49
CA THR A 55 -11.73 -9.27 2.93
C THR A 55 -11.45 -10.21 1.75
N LEU A 56 -10.26 -10.13 1.15
CA LEU A 56 -9.83 -10.99 0.04
C LEU A 56 -9.13 -12.28 0.49
N LYS A 57 -8.91 -12.42 1.80
CA LYS A 57 -8.20 -13.52 2.43
C LYS A 57 -9.20 -14.53 2.98
#